data_AF-A0A8H7TMM3-F1
#
_entry.id   AF-A0A8H7TMM3-F1
#
_cell.length_a   1.000
_cell.length_b   1.000
_cell.length_c   1.000
_cell.angle_alpha   90.00
_cell.angle_beta   90.00
_cell.angle_gamma   90.00
#
_symmetry.space_group_name_H-M   'P 1'
#
loop_
_entity.id
_entity.type
_entity.pdbx_description
1 polymer ?
#
loop_
_entity_poly.entity_id
_entity_poly.type
_entity_poly.pdbx_seq_one_letter_code
_entity_poly.pdbx_strand_id
1 'polypeptide(L)'
;MDQSASVLSEQGAALLVSFSPSLEAKPIKFPPTHPELCFLVAQSFVTSNKQVTGPVNYNLRVVEVSIAAAYLNAVLNPLARRSPKMLGPWASASTGFTITTFTTRPHPTSLHPRASARRKS
;
A
#
# COMPACT_ATOMS: atom_id res chain seq x y z
N MET A 1 -12.23 0.85 8.45
CA MET A 1 -12.45 2.20 9.00
C MET A 1 -13.91 2.42 9.35
N ASP A 2 -14.82 2.43 8.37
CA ASP A 2 -16.25 2.75 8.58
C ASP A 2 -16.92 1.88 9.66
N GLN A 3 -16.70 0.56 9.64
CA GLN A 3 -17.21 -0.34 10.66
C GLN A 3 -16.65 -0.02 12.06
N SER A 4 -15.34 0.27 12.14
CA SER A 4 -14.70 0.66 13.39
C SER A 4 -15.28 1.96 13.94
N ALA A 5 -15.51 2.96 13.08
CA ALA A 5 -16.14 4.20 13.46
C ALA A 5 -17.59 3.99 13.92
N SER A 6 -18.36 3.13 13.26
CA SER A 6 -19.74 2.87 13.65
C SER A 6 -19.87 2.14 14.99
N VAL A 7 -18.92 1.28 15.35
CA VAL A 7 -19.03 0.40 16.53
C VAL A 7 -18.26 0.92 17.75
N LEU A 8 -17.14 1.61 17.53
CA LEU A 8 -16.19 1.95 18.60
C LEU A 8 -16.18 3.44 18.96
N SER A 9 -17.13 4.23 18.47
CA SER A 9 -17.19 5.68 18.74
C SER A 9 -17.68 6.02 20.14
N GLU A 10 -17.14 7.11 20.68
CA GLU A 10 -17.55 7.73 21.94
C GLU A 10 -18.08 9.15 21.67
N GLN A 11 -19.11 9.56 22.40
CA GLN A 11 -19.67 10.91 22.26
C GLN A 11 -18.62 11.98 22.60
N GLY A 12 -18.53 13.01 21.74
CA GLY A 12 -17.60 14.14 21.96
C GLY A 12 -16.13 13.84 21.65
N ALA A 13 -15.82 12.71 21.01
CA ALA A 13 -14.47 12.35 20.59
C ALA A 13 -14.41 11.94 19.12
N ALA A 14 -13.29 12.22 18.47
CA ALA A 14 -12.88 11.52 17.25
C ALA A 14 -12.23 10.17 17.60
N LEU A 15 -11.99 9.33 16.60
CA LEU A 15 -11.28 8.07 16.78
C LEU A 15 -9.95 8.06 16.02
N LEU A 16 -8.88 7.74 16.73
CA LEU A 16 -7.65 7.25 16.13
C LEU A 16 -7.78 5.72 16.02
N VAL A 17 -7.98 5.23 14.80
CA VAL A 17 -8.14 3.79 14.53
C VAL A 17 -6.84 3.21 13.96
N SER A 18 -6.28 2.21 14.64
CA SER A 18 -5.15 1.41 14.19
C SER A 18 -5.65 0.04 13.71
N PHE A 19 -5.14 -0.45 12.58
CA PHE A 19 -5.54 -1.75 12.01
C PHE A 19 -4.48 -2.84 12.15
N SER A 20 -3.21 -2.46 12.39
CA SER A 20 -2.07 -3.37 12.48
C SER A 20 -1.16 -2.91 13.62
N PRO A 21 -0.62 -3.83 14.44
CA PRO A 21 -0.76 -5.29 14.36
C PRO A 21 -2.12 -5.83 14.82
N SER A 22 -2.95 -5.01 15.47
CA SER A 22 -4.30 -5.35 15.92
C SER A 22 -5.26 -4.18 15.68
N LEU A 23 -6.56 -4.47 15.69
CA LEU A 23 -7.60 -3.43 15.66
C LEU A 23 -7.67 -2.72 17.01
N GLU A 24 -7.34 -1.44 17.03
CA GLU A 24 -7.45 -0.56 18.19
C GLU A 24 -8.18 0.72 17.78
N ALA A 25 -9.04 1.24 18.65
CA ALA A 25 -9.69 2.53 18.46
C ALA A 25 -9.54 3.36 19.74
N LYS A 26 -8.79 4.46 19.64
CA LYS A 26 -8.53 5.37 20.75
C LYS A 26 -9.37 6.64 20.59
N PRO A 27 -10.23 6.99 21.56
CA PRO A 27 -10.93 8.26 21.57
C PRO A 27 -9.96 9.44 21.69
N ILE A 28 -10.17 10.46 20.86
CA ILE A 28 -9.41 11.72 20.84
C ILE A 28 -10.40 12.86 21.10
N LYS A 29 -10.28 13.47 22.28
CA LYS A 29 -11.10 14.63 22.66
C LYS A 29 -10.54 15.89 22.01
N PHE A 30 -11.45 16.75 21.54
CA PHE A 30 -11.06 18.04 20.98
C PHE A 30 -10.72 19.02 22.10
N PRO A 31 -9.71 19.88 21.93
CA PRO A 31 -9.46 20.99 22.84
C PRO A 31 -10.68 21.91 22.96
N PRO A 32 -10.98 22.46 24.15
CA PRO A 32 -12.05 23.43 24.30
C PRO A 32 -11.71 24.70 23.49
N THR A 33 -12.70 25.22 22.79
CA THR A 33 -12.59 26.39 21.90
C THR A 33 -13.78 27.32 22.12
N HIS A 34 -13.58 28.63 21.88
CA HIS A 34 -14.64 29.63 21.91
C HIS A 34 -14.60 30.44 20.61
N PRO A 35 -15.57 30.25 19.69
CA PRO A 35 -16.75 29.37 19.77
C PRO A 35 -16.40 27.88 19.78
N GLU A 36 -17.36 27.02 20.16
CA GLU A 36 -17.17 25.56 20.13
C GLU A 36 -16.80 25.06 18.73
N LEU A 37 -15.88 24.10 18.68
CA LEU A 37 -15.47 23.44 17.45
C LEU A 37 -16.65 22.69 16.83
N CYS A 38 -16.95 23.00 15.58
CA CYS A 38 -18.03 22.37 14.82
C CYS A 38 -17.52 21.87 13.47
N PHE A 39 -17.87 20.62 13.12
CA PHE A 39 -17.65 20.06 11.78
C PHE A 39 -18.95 20.14 10.99
N LEU A 40 -18.96 20.95 9.93
CA LEU A 40 -20.09 21.02 9.01
C LEU A 40 -19.93 20.02 7.88
N VAL A 41 -20.91 19.14 7.70
CA VAL A 41 -20.97 18.19 6.58
C VAL A 41 -21.98 18.69 5.57
N ALA A 42 -21.53 19.05 4.38
CA ALA A 42 -22.38 19.46 3.25
C ALA A 42 -22.40 18.38 2.17
N GLN A 43 -23.59 17.93 1.79
CA GLN A 43 -23.76 16.91 0.75
C GLN A 43 -23.53 17.50 -0.65
N SER A 44 -22.74 16.83 -1.48
CA SER A 44 -22.40 17.31 -2.83
C SER A 44 -23.51 17.13 -3.86
N PHE A 45 -24.53 16.33 -3.54
CA PHE A 45 -25.59 15.88 -4.45
C PHE A 45 -25.11 15.12 -5.69
N VAL A 46 -23.85 14.70 -5.72
CA VAL A 46 -23.31 13.80 -6.77
C VAL A 46 -23.40 12.36 -6.29
N THR A 47 -24.19 11.54 -6.99
CA THR A 47 -24.35 10.12 -6.65
C THR A 47 -23.06 9.34 -6.88
N SER A 48 -22.56 8.70 -5.83
CA SER A 48 -21.39 7.81 -5.91
C SER A 48 -21.83 6.37 -6.23
N ASN A 49 -21.80 5.97 -7.51
CA ASN A 49 -22.10 4.59 -7.91
C ASN A 49 -20.88 3.67 -7.74
N LYS A 50 -20.56 3.33 -6.49
CA LYS A 50 -19.32 2.64 -6.08
C LYS A 50 -19.22 1.20 -6.60
N GLN A 51 -20.34 0.51 -6.79
CA GLN A 51 -20.33 -0.87 -7.31
C GLN A 51 -20.00 -0.89 -8.80
N VAL A 52 -20.70 -0.08 -9.61
CA VAL A 52 -20.51 -0.07 -11.07
C VAL A 52 -19.17 0.54 -11.45
N THR A 53 -18.79 1.64 -10.81
CA THR A 53 -17.53 2.33 -11.13
C THR A 53 -16.32 1.77 -10.37
N GLY A 54 -16.51 0.74 -9.54
CA GLY A 54 -15.46 0.10 -8.74
C GLY A 54 -14.21 -0.28 -9.53
N PRO A 55 -14.32 -0.93 -10.71
CA PRO A 55 -13.18 -1.35 -11.52
C PRO A 55 -12.25 -0.22 -12.00
N VAL A 56 -12.75 1.01 -12.11
CA VAL A 56 -11.97 2.18 -12.56
C VAL A 56 -11.71 3.20 -11.45
N ASN A 57 -12.47 3.14 -10.34
CA ASN A 57 -12.33 4.01 -9.18
C ASN A 57 -11.74 3.24 -8.00
N TYR A 58 -12.56 2.85 -7.03
CA TYR A 58 -12.10 2.35 -5.72
C TYR A 58 -11.19 1.11 -5.84
N ASN A 59 -11.61 0.08 -6.58
CA ASN A 59 -10.84 -1.17 -6.68
C ASN A 59 -9.52 -0.94 -7.43
N LEU A 60 -9.53 -0.05 -8.44
CA LEU A 60 -8.31 0.30 -9.17
C LEU A 60 -7.28 0.93 -8.24
N ARG A 61 -7.70 1.87 -7.38
CA ARG A 61 -6.79 2.51 -6.42
C ARG A 61 -6.19 1.51 -5.44
N VAL A 62 -6.96 0.52 -4.99
CA VAL A 62 -6.45 -0.58 -4.12
C VAL A 62 -5.34 -1.37 -4.83
N VAL A 63 -5.54 -1.69 -6.10
CA VAL A 63 -4.55 -2.40 -6.90
C VAL A 63 -3.28 -1.57 -7.09
N GLU A 64 -3.43 -0.31 -7.50
CA GLU A 64 -2.30 0.58 -7.77
C GLU A 64 -1.41 0.79 -6.54
N VAL A 65 -1.99 1.03 -5.35
CA VAL A 65 -1.18 1.19 -4.13
C VAL A 65 -0.50 -0.10 -3.70
N SER A 66 -1.11 -1.25 -3.98
CA SER A 66 -0.51 -2.57 -3.71
C SER A 66 0.73 -2.80 -4.60
N ILE A 67 0.62 -2.49 -5.89
CA ILE A 67 1.75 -2.57 -6.84
C ILE A 67 2.83 -1.55 -6.44
N ALA A 68 2.45 -0.33 -6.09
CA ALA A 68 3.39 0.71 -5.67
C ALA A 68 4.19 0.27 -4.43
N ALA A 69 3.54 -0.32 -3.42
CA ALA A 69 4.21 -0.85 -2.24
C ALA A 69 5.17 -2.00 -2.59
N ALA A 70 4.75 -2.93 -3.45
CA ALA A 70 5.60 -4.03 -3.93
C ALA A 70 6.82 -3.51 -4.71
N TYR A 71 6.61 -2.51 -5.57
CA TYR A 71 7.68 -1.85 -6.32
C TYR A 71 8.67 -1.15 -5.39
N LEU A 72 8.18 -0.34 -4.45
CA LEU A 72 9.02 0.34 -3.46
C LEU A 72 9.84 -0.66 -2.66
N ASN A 73 9.24 -1.76 -2.22
CA ASN A 73 9.96 -2.83 -1.53
C ASN A 73 11.06 -3.44 -2.42
N ALA A 74 10.78 -3.71 -3.69
CA ALA A 74 11.78 -4.28 -4.60
C ALA A 74 12.96 -3.32 -4.84
N VAL A 75 12.70 -2.02 -4.94
CA VAL A 75 13.71 -0.99 -5.15
C VAL A 75 14.54 -0.77 -3.88
N LEU A 76 13.88 -0.54 -2.74
CA LEU A 76 14.51 -0.11 -1.50
C LEU A 76 15.11 -1.27 -0.68
N ASN A 77 14.59 -2.50 -0.83
CA ASN A 77 15.06 -3.68 -0.10
C ASN A 77 15.68 -4.72 -1.06
N PRO A 78 16.87 -4.47 -1.63
CA PRO A 78 17.50 -5.39 -2.58
C PRO A 78 17.80 -6.77 -1.98
N LEU A 79 17.96 -6.88 -0.66
CA LEU A 79 18.16 -8.15 0.06
C LEU A 79 16.86 -8.95 0.25
N ALA A 80 15.72 -8.29 0.34
CA ALA A 80 14.41 -8.94 0.42
C ALA A 80 14.00 -9.61 -0.92
N ARG A 81 14.70 -9.30 -2.03
CA ARG A 81 14.53 -9.98 -3.32
C ARG A 81 14.87 -11.48 -3.27
N ARG A 82 15.61 -11.94 -2.25
CA ARG A 82 16.04 -13.34 -2.10
C ARG A 82 15.14 -14.18 -1.19
N SER A 83 14.23 -13.57 -0.43
CA SER A 83 13.37 -14.30 0.51
C SER A 83 11.95 -14.47 -0.05
N PRO A 84 11.50 -15.71 -0.37
CA PRO A 84 10.14 -15.96 -0.88
C PRO A 84 9.02 -15.64 0.14
N LYS A 85 9.37 -15.26 1.36
CA LYS A 85 8.46 -15.14 2.52
C LYS A 85 7.58 -13.88 2.52
N MET A 86 7.78 -12.94 1.59
CA MET A 86 7.00 -11.70 1.55
C MET A 86 5.68 -11.79 0.77
N LEU A 87 5.31 -12.98 0.29
CA LEU A 87 3.96 -13.26 -0.17
C LEU A 87 3.10 -13.50 1.08
N GLY A 88 2.59 -12.44 1.68
CA GLY A 88 1.55 -12.55 2.71
C GLY A 88 0.29 -13.24 2.18
N PRO A 89 -0.73 -13.49 3.03
CA PRO A 89 -1.93 -14.28 2.72
C PRO A 89 -2.78 -13.81 1.52
N TRP A 90 -2.41 -12.71 0.87
CA TRP A 90 -3.09 -12.12 -0.28
C TRP A 90 -2.63 -12.72 -1.62
N ALA A 91 -1.54 -13.49 -1.63
CA ALA A 91 -1.06 -14.18 -2.83
C ALA A 91 -2.02 -15.27 -3.34
N SER A 92 -2.85 -15.84 -2.46
CA SER A 92 -3.83 -16.88 -2.80
C SER A 92 -5.20 -16.33 -3.22
N ALA A 93 -5.44 -15.02 -3.13
CA ALA A 93 -6.73 -14.43 -3.45
C ALA A 93 -6.93 -14.11 -4.95
N SER A 94 -6.08 -14.64 -5.84
CA SER A 94 -6.14 -14.26 -7.23
C SER A 94 -5.96 -15.44 -8.19
N THR A 95 -7.09 -16.03 -8.60
CA THR A 95 -7.18 -16.74 -9.87
C THR A 95 -7.07 -15.76 -11.07
N GLY A 96 -6.86 -14.45 -10.84
CA GLY A 96 -6.78 -13.43 -11.89
C GLY A 96 -5.81 -12.27 -11.65
N PHE A 97 -4.87 -12.34 -10.70
CA PHE A 97 -3.93 -11.25 -10.42
C PHE A 97 -2.49 -11.75 -10.32
N THR A 98 -1.93 -12.16 -11.47
CA THR A 98 -0.50 -12.44 -11.57
C THR A 98 0.28 -11.13 -11.45
N ILE A 99 0.80 -10.83 -10.25
CA ILE A 99 1.88 -9.85 -10.11
C ILE A 99 3.12 -10.53 -10.69
N THR A 100 3.39 -10.28 -11.97
CA THR A 100 4.67 -10.63 -12.58
C THR A 100 5.74 -9.84 -11.81
N THR A 101 6.53 -10.55 -11.03
CA THR A 101 7.65 -9.97 -10.30
C THR A 101 8.56 -9.28 -11.32
N PHE A 102 8.83 -7.99 -11.11
CA PHE A 102 9.81 -7.26 -11.90
C PHE A 102 11.20 -7.85 -11.62
N THR A 103 11.56 -8.90 -12.33
CA THR A 103 12.95 -9.32 -12.43
C THR A 103 13.64 -8.28 -13.30
N THR A 104 14.36 -7.35 -12.67
CA THR A 104 15.27 -6.47 -13.40
C THR A 104 16.15 -7.35 -14.28
N ARG A 105 16.08 -7.16 -15.60
CA ARG A 105 17.05 -7.77 -16.52
C ARG A 105 18.45 -7.44 -15.99
N PRO A 106 19.37 -8.42 -15.90
CA PRO A 106 20.73 -8.10 -15.52
C PRO A 106 21.26 -7.03 -16.48
N HIS A 107 21.80 -5.95 -15.92
CA HIS A 107 22.52 -4.94 -16.67
C HIS A 107 23.60 -5.68 -17.49
N PRO A 108 23.74 -5.47 -18.81
CA PRO A 108 24.77 -6.16 -19.58
C PRO A 108 26.14 -5.81 -19.00
N THR A 109 26.76 -6.82 -18.38
CA THR A 109 28.13 -6.73 -17.85
C THR A 109 29.03 -6.35 -19.02
N SER A 110 29.71 -5.21 -18.93
CA SER A 110 30.74 -4.83 -19.90
C SER A 110 31.79 -5.92 -19.97
N LEU A 111 31.94 -6.52 -21.16
CA LEU A 111 33.03 -7.42 -21.54
C LEU A 111 34.37 -6.73 -21.26
N HIS A 112 35.09 -7.15 -20.22
CA HIS A 112 36.52 -6.87 -20.15
C HIS A 112 37.27 -7.91 -21.01
N PRO A 113 38.16 -7.47 -21.91
CA PRO A 113 38.86 -8.36 -22.83
C PRO A 113 39.90 -9.22 -22.09
N ARG A 114 39.94 -10.51 -22.42
CA ARG A 114 41.01 -11.44 -22.00
C ARG A 114 42.37 -10.88 -22.44
N ALA A 115 43.22 -10.51 -21.50
CA ALA A 115 44.62 -10.23 -21.76
C ALA A 115 45.34 -11.55 -22.10
N SER A 116 45.68 -11.72 -23.38
CA SER A 116 46.58 -12.75 -23.87
C SER A 116 48.02 -12.40 -23.47
N ALA A 117 48.54 -13.01 -22.42
CA ALA A 117 49.98 -12.97 -22.12
C ALA A 117 50.68 -14.13 -22.85
N ARG A 118 51.11 -13.86 -24.09
CA ARG A 118 52.16 -14.62 -24.76
C ARG A 118 53.48 -13.93 -24.44
N ARG A 119 54.41 -14.60 -23.75
CA ARG A 119 55.84 -14.28 -23.86
C ARG A 119 56.65 -15.55 -24.03
N LYS A 120 57.34 -15.59 -25.17
CA LYS A 120 58.40 -16.52 -25.56
C LYS A 120 59.65 -16.26 -24.72
N SER A 121 60.35 -17.32 -24.34
CA SER A 121 61.79 -17.55 -24.48
C SER A 121 62.09 -18.89 -23.83
#